data_AF-A0A7V4L9K9-F1
#
_entry.id   AF-A0A7V4L9K9-F1
#
_cell.length_a   1.000
_cell.length_b   1.000
_cell.length_c   1.000
_cell.angle_alpha   90.00
_cell.angle_beta   90.00
_cell.angle_gamma   90.00
#
_symmetry.space_group_name_H-M   'P 1'
#
loop_
_entity.id
_entity.type
_entity.pdbx_description
1 polymer ?
#
loop_
_entity_poly.entity_id
_entity_poly.type
_entity_poly.pdbx_seq_one_letter_code
_entity_poly.pdbx_strand_id
1 'polypeptide(L)'
;MVRLLMVAVLFLSCFHTIPTEAARLLVEDWNNGQISPEKWNTYEGPQGKVEIRKLADGDCAIALSFDWREVVICGTSYAGEIKKSIFTVMNHVLPARGVLPMHCSANVGEAGDVALFFGLSGTGKTTLSADPARRLIGDDEHGWADNGIFNFEGGCYAKVIRLSESAEPQIYACTRRFGTVIENVVMDPTTRKLDLNDDRITENTRAAYPLSYIENAVPEKMAGHPKNVIFLTCDASGVMPPIARLTPDQALYHFISGYTSKLAGTEMGLGLEPEITFSTCFGAPFMVHHPHDYAELLRSKIVRHGADCWLVNTGWTGGPFGIGKRLSIGHTRQLLNSALEGKLKKVKFRKDPVFGFEVPTECEGVPKEILDPANTWGDRDEYFRKYDALAARFIENFKLFAGECPAEVAKAGPKRLKS
;
A
#
# COMPACT_ATOMS: atom_id res chain seq x y z
N MET A 1 1.41 10.18 25.08
CA MET A 1 2.79 10.50 24.68
C MET A 1 3.47 9.18 24.30
N VAL A 2 3.52 8.83 23.01
CA VAL A 2 4.19 7.61 22.54
C VAL A 2 5.70 7.87 22.62
N ARG A 3 6.41 7.30 23.59
CA ARG A 3 7.89 7.35 23.62
C ARG A 3 8.40 6.65 22.36
N LEU A 4 9.24 7.35 21.58
CA LEU A 4 9.83 6.85 20.34
C LEU A 4 10.52 5.50 20.59
N LEU A 5 10.30 4.55 19.69
CA LEU A 5 11.02 3.29 19.66
C LEU A 5 12.41 3.56 19.09
N MET A 6 13.48 3.43 19.89
CA MET A 6 14.84 3.38 19.35
C MET A 6 15.07 1.99 18.75
N VAL A 7 15.36 1.94 17.45
CA VAL A 7 15.79 0.74 16.74
C VAL A 7 17.17 1.03 16.19
N ALA A 8 18.18 0.28 16.62
CA ALA A 8 19.51 0.36 16.03
C ALA A 8 19.53 -0.41 14.70
N VAL A 9 19.95 0.24 13.63
CA VAL A 9 20.18 -0.40 12.33
C VAL A 9 21.67 -0.36 12.02
N LEU A 10 22.28 -1.53 11.88
CA LEU A 10 23.71 -1.71 11.62
C LEU A 10 23.97 -1.72 10.10
N PHE A 11 24.91 -0.89 9.64
CA PHE A 11 25.26 -0.76 8.21
C PHE A 11 26.72 -1.10 7.92
N LEU A 12 26.98 -1.64 6.73
CA LEU A 12 28.31 -1.86 6.17
C LEU A 12 28.70 -0.85 5.07
N SER A 13 27.79 0.05 4.64
CA SER A 13 28.08 1.04 3.58
C SER A 13 27.48 2.43 3.82
N CYS A 14 28.27 3.47 3.52
CA CYS A 14 27.93 4.89 3.73
C CYS A 14 26.77 5.41 2.83
N PHE A 15 26.34 4.65 1.82
CA PHE A 15 25.20 5.06 0.98
C PHE A 15 23.86 4.92 1.70
N HIS A 16 23.76 4.04 2.71
CA HIS A 16 22.52 3.78 3.46
C HIS A 16 22.30 4.74 4.63
N THR A 17 23.28 5.59 4.96
CA THR A 17 23.13 6.66 5.98
C THR A 17 22.37 7.89 5.47
N ILE A 18 22.21 8.06 4.14
CA ILE A 18 21.48 9.19 3.54
C ILE A 18 19.96 8.91 3.46
N PRO A 19 19.47 7.74 2.99
CA PRO A 19 18.05 7.37 3.05
C PRO A 19 17.50 7.36 4.49
N THR A 20 18.34 7.10 5.48
CA THR A 20 17.94 7.09 6.90
C THR A 20 17.72 8.49 7.47
N GLU A 21 18.25 9.58 6.88
CA GLU A 21 17.82 10.94 7.23
C GLU A 21 16.38 11.24 6.77
N ALA A 22 15.94 10.64 5.67
CA ALA A 22 14.54 10.67 5.24
C ALA A 22 13.64 9.73 6.07
N ALA A 23 14.21 8.72 6.75
CA ALA A 23 13.52 7.76 7.62
C ALA A 23 13.81 7.95 9.12
N ARG A 24 14.27 9.14 9.56
CA ARG A 24 14.83 9.37 10.91
C ARG A 24 13.84 9.07 12.05
N LEU A 25 14.06 7.94 12.72
CA LEU A 25 13.79 7.69 14.14
C LEU A 25 15.15 7.40 14.79
N LEU A 26 15.47 8.16 15.84
CA LEU A 26 16.79 8.39 16.42
C LEU A 26 17.60 7.13 16.79
N VAL A 27 18.90 7.14 16.47
CA VAL A 27 19.94 6.38 17.18
C VAL A 27 20.97 7.41 17.67
N GLU A 28 20.82 7.89 18.89
CA GLU A 28 21.91 8.51 19.64
C GLU A 28 22.44 7.46 20.61
N ASP A 29 23.55 6.83 20.22
CA ASP A 29 24.71 6.47 21.05
C ASP A 29 25.56 5.45 20.28
N TRP A 30 26.41 5.96 19.38
CA TRP A 30 27.51 5.17 18.82
C TRP A 30 28.83 5.88 19.16
N ASN A 31 29.39 5.54 20.32
CA ASN A 31 30.79 5.80 20.63
C ASN A 31 31.54 4.46 20.66
N ASN A 32 32.53 4.36 19.77
CA ASN A 32 33.62 3.38 19.70
C ASN A 32 33.29 1.94 19.28
N GLY A 33 33.69 1.58 18.04
CA GLY A 33 34.14 0.21 17.78
C GLY A 33 33.90 -0.31 16.37
N GLN A 34 34.98 -0.46 15.60
CA GLN A 34 35.02 -1.30 14.41
C GLN A 34 34.69 -2.76 14.77
N ILE A 35 33.83 -3.42 13.99
CA ILE A 35 33.62 -4.88 14.10
C ILE A 35 34.17 -5.54 12.83
N SER A 36 35.13 -6.46 13.01
CA SER A 36 35.76 -7.22 11.92
C SER A 36 34.81 -8.28 11.33
N PRO A 37 34.96 -8.64 10.04
CA PRO A 37 34.14 -9.64 9.32
C PRO A 37 34.13 -11.07 9.90
N GLU A 38 34.88 -11.37 10.95
CA GLU A 38 34.98 -12.73 11.49
C GLU A 38 33.91 -13.05 12.56
N LYS A 39 33.10 -12.06 12.98
CA LYS A 39 32.07 -12.22 14.02
C LYS A 39 30.66 -12.60 13.50
N TRP A 40 30.46 -12.81 12.21
CA TRP A 40 29.12 -13.05 11.65
C TRP A 40 28.52 -14.45 11.92
N ASN A 41 29.29 -15.42 12.41
CA ASN A 41 28.78 -16.76 12.72
C ASN A 41 28.04 -16.83 14.06
N THR A 42 28.20 -15.82 14.92
CA THR A 42 27.63 -15.79 16.26
C THR A 42 27.34 -14.37 16.69
N TYR A 43 26.07 -14.04 16.89
CA TYR A 43 25.69 -12.78 17.54
C TYR A 43 25.60 -13.01 19.05
N GLU A 44 26.26 -12.15 19.84
CA GLU A 44 26.27 -12.24 21.29
C GLU A 44 25.61 -10.98 21.86
N GLY A 45 24.36 -11.13 22.29
CA GLY A 45 23.57 -10.07 22.90
C GLY A 45 23.51 -10.21 24.43
N PRO A 46 22.84 -9.26 25.12
CA PRO A 46 22.73 -9.25 26.59
C PRO A 46 22.09 -10.51 27.21
N GLN A 47 21.38 -11.31 26.41
CA GLN A 47 20.68 -12.53 26.84
C GLN A 47 21.31 -13.83 26.31
N GLY A 48 22.48 -13.75 25.67
CA GLY A 48 23.25 -14.92 25.25
C GLY A 48 23.59 -14.93 23.77
N LYS A 49 24.21 -16.05 23.37
CA LYS A 49 24.81 -16.26 22.05
C LYS A 49 23.82 -16.97 21.13
N VAL A 50 23.50 -16.35 19.99
CA VAL A 50 22.76 -16.98 18.88
C VAL A 50 23.76 -17.34 17.79
N GLU A 51 23.79 -18.63 17.42
CA GLU A 51 24.50 -19.08 16.24
C GLU A 51 23.73 -18.66 15.00
N ILE A 52 24.26 -17.69 14.27
CA ILE A 52 23.78 -17.34 12.94
C ILE A 52 24.43 -18.37 12.01
N ARG A 53 23.64 -19.30 11.46
CA ARG A 53 24.16 -20.23 10.44
C ARG A 53 24.92 -19.41 9.39
N LYS A 54 26.16 -19.83 9.09
CA LYS A 54 26.97 -19.20 8.06
C LYS A 54 26.16 -19.14 6.77
N LEU A 55 25.79 -17.94 6.36
CA LEU A 55 25.19 -17.66 5.07
C LEU A 55 26.21 -18.08 3.99
N ALA A 56 25.76 -18.80 2.97
CA ALA A 56 26.60 -19.10 1.83
C ALA A 56 26.90 -17.80 1.05
N ASP A 57 27.96 -17.82 0.22
CA ASP A 57 28.26 -16.68 -0.64
C ASP A 57 27.07 -16.43 -1.59
N GLY A 58 26.46 -15.25 -1.49
CA GLY A 58 25.27 -14.86 -2.26
C GLY A 58 23.93 -14.96 -1.50
N ASP A 59 23.92 -15.49 -0.28
CA ASP A 59 22.71 -15.55 0.54
C ASP A 59 22.35 -14.18 1.14
N CYS A 60 21.06 -13.91 1.25
CA CYS A 60 20.48 -12.72 1.89
C CYS A 60 19.76 -13.14 3.18
N ALA A 61 19.91 -12.35 4.25
CA ALA A 61 19.17 -12.55 5.50
C ALA A 61 18.68 -11.22 6.07
N ILE A 62 17.39 -11.18 6.41
CA ILE A 62 16.75 -10.09 7.14
C ILE A 62 16.14 -10.71 8.41
N ALA A 63 16.74 -10.43 9.56
CA ALA A 63 16.33 -10.99 10.86
C ALA A 63 15.94 -9.87 11.82
N LEU A 64 14.78 -10.04 12.47
CA LEU A 64 14.24 -9.09 13.45
C LEU A 64 14.12 -9.81 14.80
N SER A 65 14.74 -9.25 15.84
CA SER A 65 14.56 -9.71 17.22
C SER A 65 13.81 -8.66 18.02
N PHE A 66 12.58 -8.97 18.43
CA PHE A 66 11.76 -8.07 19.25
C PHE A 66 12.24 -7.99 20.71
N ASP A 67 12.77 -9.09 21.25
CA ASP A 67 13.34 -9.14 22.59
C ASP A 67 14.59 -8.26 22.69
N TRP A 68 15.43 -8.28 21.65
CA TRP A 68 16.65 -7.49 21.60
C TRP A 68 16.46 -6.11 20.97
N ARG A 69 15.32 -5.89 20.30
CA ARG A 69 14.98 -4.65 19.57
C ARG A 69 16.00 -4.32 18.48
N GLU A 70 16.40 -5.35 17.74
CA GLU A 70 17.41 -5.25 16.70
C GLU A 70 16.90 -5.78 15.36
N VAL A 71 17.41 -5.16 14.29
CA VAL A 71 17.21 -5.58 12.91
C VAL A 71 18.58 -5.83 12.30
N VAL A 72 18.81 -7.04 11.81
CA VAL A 72 20.04 -7.44 11.11
C VAL A 72 19.71 -7.67 9.64
N ILE A 73 20.38 -6.92 8.76
CA ILE A 73 20.23 -7.04 7.30
C ILE A 73 21.60 -7.37 6.70
N CYS A 74 21.68 -8.51 6.01
CA CYS A 74 22.90 -9.03 5.42
C CYS A 74 22.65 -9.50 3.98
N GLY A 75 23.66 -9.38 3.11
CA GLY A 75 23.60 -9.95 1.75
C GLY A 75 22.71 -9.18 0.76
N THR A 76 22.26 -7.97 1.12
CA THR A 76 21.44 -7.11 0.26
C THR A 76 21.84 -5.65 0.42
N SER A 77 21.73 -4.89 -0.68
CA SER A 77 21.88 -3.42 -0.71
C SER A 77 20.59 -2.72 -1.15
N TYR A 78 19.46 -3.43 -1.14
CA TYR A 78 18.16 -2.86 -1.46
C TYR A 78 17.65 -2.06 -0.26
N ALA A 79 17.52 -0.74 -0.41
CA ALA A 79 17.14 0.15 0.68
C ALA A 79 15.72 -0.15 1.24
N GLY A 80 14.87 -0.78 0.43
CA GLY A 80 13.54 -1.21 0.84
C GLY A 80 13.53 -2.17 2.04
N GLU A 81 14.59 -2.97 2.25
CA GLU A 81 14.68 -3.87 3.40
C GLU A 81 14.72 -3.12 4.73
N ILE A 82 15.40 -1.97 4.75
CA ILE A 82 15.48 -1.10 5.95
C ILE A 82 14.09 -0.55 6.25
N LYS A 83 13.46 0.07 5.25
CA LYS A 83 12.11 0.66 5.36
C LYS A 83 11.12 -0.38 5.88
N LYS A 84 11.05 -1.54 5.21
CA LYS A 84 10.04 -2.56 5.51
C LYS A 84 10.32 -3.34 6.79
N SER A 85 11.58 -3.47 7.22
CA SER A 85 11.88 -4.02 8.54
C SER A 85 11.33 -3.13 9.66
N ILE A 86 11.52 -1.80 9.56
CA ILE A 86 10.94 -0.87 10.54
C ILE A 86 9.41 -0.92 10.49
N PHE A 87 8.80 -1.00 9.30
CA PHE A 87 7.36 -1.17 9.19
C PHE A 87 6.87 -2.44 9.89
N THR A 88 7.56 -3.58 9.71
CA THR A 88 7.25 -4.84 10.41
C THR A 88 7.36 -4.67 11.92
N VAL A 89 8.35 -3.92 12.42
CA VAL A 89 8.46 -3.59 13.85
C VAL A 89 7.25 -2.78 14.34
N MET A 90 6.80 -1.80 13.57
CA MET A 90 5.60 -1.02 13.89
C MET A 90 4.35 -1.90 13.87
N ASN A 91 4.25 -2.85 12.93
CA ASN A 91 3.18 -3.84 12.86
C ASN A 91 3.14 -4.79 14.06
N HIS A 92 4.27 -5.03 14.72
CA HIS A 92 4.33 -5.80 15.95
C HIS A 92 3.95 -4.98 17.19
N VAL A 93 4.56 -3.80 17.37
CA VAL A 93 4.50 -3.05 18.63
C VAL A 93 3.20 -2.24 18.81
N LEU A 94 2.67 -1.69 17.73
CA LEU A 94 1.56 -0.72 17.81
C LEU A 94 0.19 -1.33 18.14
N PRO A 95 -0.19 -2.53 17.64
CA PRO A 95 -1.47 -3.14 17.99
C PRO A 95 -1.68 -3.32 19.50
N ALA A 96 -0.63 -3.71 20.23
CA ALA A 96 -0.66 -3.83 21.69
C ALA A 96 -0.93 -2.49 22.42
N ARG A 97 -0.81 -1.36 21.72
CA ARG A 97 -1.09 -0.01 22.21
C ARG A 97 -2.41 0.56 21.67
N GLY A 98 -3.25 -0.26 21.02
CA GLY A 98 -4.50 0.18 20.42
C GLY A 98 -4.34 1.09 19.19
N VAL A 99 -3.14 1.12 18.60
CA VAL A 99 -2.86 1.86 17.37
C VAL A 99 -2.90 0.87 16.22
N LEU A 100 -3.70 1.17 15.19
CA LEU A 100 -3.73 0.37 13.96
C LEU A 100 -2.57 0.80 13.04
N PRO A 101 -1.53 -0.01 12.82
CA PRO A 101 -0.58 0.20 11.75
C PRO A 101 -1.23 -0.11 10.40
N MET A 102 -0.94 0.71 9.40
CA MET A 102 -1.62 0.68 8.10
C MET A 102 -0.61 0.83 6.97
N HIS A 103 -0.68 -0.06 5.99
CA HIS A 103 0.02 0.06 4.72
C HIS A 103 -0.86 0.81 3.71
N CYS A 104 -0.89 2.13 3.85
CA CYS A 104 -1.71 3.03 3.05
C CYS A 104 -1.05 4.40 2.92
N SER A 105 -1.34 5.11 1.83
CA SER A 105 -1.12 6.56 1.79
C SER A 105 -2.26 7.30 2.48
N ALA A 106 -2.02 8.55 2.87
CA ALA A 106 -3.05 9.39 3.47
C ALA A 106 -2.92 10.86 3.04
N ASN A 107 -4.07 11.51 2.88
CA ASN A 107 -4.14 12.95 2.62
C ASN A 107 -5.29 13.60 3.41
N VAL A 108 -5.28 14.93 3.47
CA VAL A 108 -6.27 15.73 4.19
C VAL A 108 -6.76 16.89 3.33
N GLY A 109 -8.09 17.06 3.25
CA GLY A 109 -8.71 18.20 2.59
C GLY A 109 -8.64 19.49 3.43
N GLU A 110 -9.03 20.61 2.83
CA GLU A 110 -9.03 21.91 3.52
C GLU A 110 -9.91 21.92 4.77
N ALA A 111 -11.01 21.17 4.77
CA ALA A 111 -11.92 21.05 5.91
C ALA A 111 -11.41 20.10 7.01
N GLY A 112 -10.20 19.57 6.88
CA GLY A 112 -9.62 18.59 7.80
C GLY A 112 -10.16 17.16 7.62
N ASP A 113 -10.90 16.90 6.53
CA ASP A 113 -11.39 15.57 6.19
C ASP A 113 -10.23 14.69 5.71
N VAL A 114 -9.92 13.64 6.46
CA VAL A 114 -8.81 12.72 6.17
C VAL A 114 -9.29 11.56 5.30
N ALA A 115 -8.46 11.14 4.34
CA ALA A 115 -8.69 9.97 3.51
C ALA A 115 -7.49 9.01 3.58
N LEU A 116 -7.77 7.71 3.72
CA LEU A 116 -6.77 6.62 3.70
C LEU A 116 -6.89 5.84 2.39
N PHE A 117 -5.76 5.52 1.75
CA PHE A 117 -5.74 4.78 0.49
C PHE A 117 -4.90 3.49 0.64
N PHE A 118 -5.59 2.39 0.91
CA PHE A 118 -5.02 1.05 0.91
C PHE A 118 -4.90 0.52 -0.51
N GLY A 119 -3.86 -0.26 -0.77
CA GLY A 119 -3.65 -0.84 -2.08
C GLY A 119 -2.25 -1.42 -2.20
N LEU A 120 -2.03 -2.32 -3.16
CA LEU A 120 -0.69 -2.87 -3.41
C LEU A 120 0.09 -1.99 -4.39
N SER A 121 1.30 -2.43 -4.75
CA SER A 121 2.09 -1.76 -5.79
C SER A 121 1.31 -1.78 -7.11
N GLY A 122 1.30 -0.66 -7.84
CA GLY A 122 0.61 -0.56 -9.15
C GLY A 122 -0.91 -0.31 -9.10
N THR A 123 -1.53 -0.21 -7.92
CA THR A 123 -2.96 0.13 -7.77
C THR A 123 -3.25 1.63 -7.77
N GLY A 124 -2.23 2.47 -7.94
CA GLY A 124 -2.40 3.92 -8.02
C GLY A 124 -2.50 4.66 -6.67
N LYS A 125 -2.06 4.05 -5.55
CA LYS A 125 -2.01 4.72 -4.23
C LYS A 125 -1.36 6.10 -4.29
N THR A 126 -0.13 6.18 -4.79
CA THR A 126 0.64 7.42 -4.89
C THR A 126 -0.06 8.42 -5.81
N THR A 127 -0.46 7.97 -7.01
CA THR A 127 -1.14 8.81 -8.01
C THR A 127 -2.49 9.36 -7.52
N LEU A 128 -3.27 8.62 -6.74
CA LEU A 128 -4.59 9.05 -6.24
C LEU A 128 -4.53 9.81 -4.92
N SER A 129 -3.49 9.59 -4.10
CA SER A 129 -3.27 10.38 -2.88
C SER A 129 -2.61 11.73 -3.16
N ALA A 130 -1.85 11.84 -4.27
CA ALA A 130 -1.33 13.10 -4.81
C ALA A 130 -2.44 13.89 -5.54
N ASP A 131 -3.31 14.52 -4.75
CA ASP A 131 -4.34 15.43 -5.22
C ASP A 131 -3.91 16.89 -4.96
N PRO A 132 -3.94 17.78 -5.96
CA PRO A 132 -3.59 19.20 -5.76
C PRO A 132 -4.46 19.93 -4.72
N ALA A 133 -5.71 19.51 -4.52
CA ALA A 133 -6.65 20.10 -3.58
C ALA A 133 -6.54 19.49 -2.16
N ARG A 134 -5.67 18.51 -1.95
CA ARG A 134 -5.52 17.81 -0.67
C ARG A 134 -4.06 17.73 -0.29
N ARG A 135 -3.76 17.97 0.99
CA ARG A 135 -2.38 17.93 1.48
C ARG A 135 -1.96 16.51 1.83
N LEU A 136 -0.78 16.09 1.37
CA LEU A 136 -0.26 14.75 1.59
C LEU A 136 0.26 14.60 3.03
N ILE A 137 -0.15 13.55 3.74
CA ILE A 137 0.37 13.23 5.08
C ILE A 137 1.55 12.26 4.98
N GLY A 138 1.42 11.29 4.07
CA GLY A 138 2.44 10.29 3.73
C GLY A 138 1.96 9.39 2.60
N ASP A 139 2.88 8.71 1.93
CA ASP A 139 2.60 7.92 0.73
C ASP A 139 2.51 6.40 0.96
N ASP A 140 2.85 5.88 2.14
CA ASP A 140 2.93 4.41 2.32
C ASP A 140 2.56 3.87 3.71
N GLU A 141 3.04 4.46 4.81
CA GLU A 141 2.93 3.84 6.15
C GLU A 141 2.40 4.79 7.24
N HIS A 142 1.27 4.43 7.86
CA HIS A 142 0.60 5.27 8.85
C HIS A 142 0.12 4.48 10.08
N GLY A 143 -0.07 5.17 11.20
CA GLY A 143 -0.76 4.65 12.37
C GLY A 143 -2.06 5.39 12.62
N TRP A 144 -3.14 4.67 12.93
CA TRP A 144 -4.40 5.26 13.41
C TRP A 144 -4.53 5.06 14.94
N ALA A 145 -4.19 6.11 15.67
CA ALA A 145 -4.26 6.17 17.13
C ALA A 145 -5.62 6.73 17.61
N ASP A 146 -5.75 6.97 18.90
CA ASP A 146 -6.99 7.52 19.48
C ASP A 146 -7.22 9.00 19.21
N ASN A 147 -6.19 9.73 18.78
CA ASN A 147 -6.24 11.17 18.49
C ASN A 147 -6.18 11.51 16.99
N GLY A 148 -6.08 10.51 16.11
CA GLY A 148 -5.98 10.73 14.67
C GLY A 148 -5.02 9.77 14.00
N ILE A 149 -4.47 10.21 12.87
CA ILE A 149 -3.46 9.46 12.13
C ILE A 149 -2.11 10.17 12.14
N PHE A 150 -1.04 9.40 11.99
CA PHE A 150 0.31 9.91 11.85
C PHE A 150 1.12 9.06 10.87
N ASN A 151 1.97 9.70 10.08
CA ASN A 151 2.92 9.03 9.21
C ASN A 151 4.05 8.41 10.05
N PHE A 152 4.49 7.20 9.70
CA PHE A 152 5.67 6.60 10.31
C PHE A 152 6.97 7.16 9.74
N GLU A 153 6.92 7.70 8.52
CA GLU A 153 8.08 8.06 7.72
C GLU A 153 8.32 9.58 7.70
N GLY A 154 9.57 9.97 7.44
CA GLY A 154 9.96 11.36 7.19
C GLY A 154 10.13 11.72 5.71
N GLY A 155 9.88 10.76 4.82
CA GLY A 155 10.18 10.80 3.41
C GLY A 155 9.31 9.84 2.61
N CYS A 156 9.60 9.76 1.33
CA CYS A 156 8.96 8.83 0.40
C CYS A 156 10.01 7.95 -0.25
N TYR A 157 9.60 6.75 -0.66
CA TYR A 157 10.43 5.80 -1.39
C TYR A 157 9.69 5.35 -2.67
N ALA A 158 9.55 6.31 -3.58
CA ALA A 158 8.69 6.19 -4.73
C ALA A 158 9.30 5.30 -5.82
N LYS A 159 8.42 4.60 -6.55
CA LYS A 159 8.79 3.93 -7.81
C LYS A 159 8.88 4.97 -8.92
N VAL A 160 9.98 4.98 -9.67
CA VAL A 160 10.24 6.02 -10.69
C VAL A 160 10.36 5.51 -12.12
N ILE A 161 10.17 4.21 -12.35
CA ILE A 161 10.12 3.66 -13.71
C ILE A 161 8.94 4.27 -14.47
N ARG A 162 9.22 4.76 -15.68
CA ARG A 162 8.30 5.44 -16.60
C ARG A 162 7.55 6.61 -15.94
N LEU A 163 8.17 7.23 -14.93
CA LEU A 163 7.61 8.41 -14.27
C LEU A 163 7.53 9.58 -15.26
N SER A 164 6.33 10.15 -15.37
CA SER A 164 6.07 11.26 -16.28
C SER A 164 5.92 12.57 -15.53
N GLU A 165 6.62 13.61 -15.98
CA GLU A 165 6.49 14.97 -15.48
C GLU A 165 5.06 15.49 -15.62
N SER A 166 4.34 15.11 -16.68
CA SER A 166 2.96 15.57 -16.89
C SER A 166 1.95 14.85 -16.00
N ALA A 167 2.22 13.61 -15.60
CA ALA A 167 1.31 12.83 -14.77
C ALA A 167 1.56 13.06 -13.27
N GLU A 168 2.84 13.14 -12.87
CA GLU A 168 3.27 13.18 -11.46
C GLU A 168 4.39 14.22 -11.26
N PRO A 169 4.12 15.53 -11.52
CA PRO A 169 5.15 16.57 -11.60
C PRO A 169 5.97 16.74 -10.32
N GLN A 170 5.35 16.61 -9.15
CA GLN A 170 6.03 16.78 -7.86
C GLN A 170 7.04 15.68 -7.59
N ILE A 171 6.68 14.42 -7.86
CA ILE A 171 7.58 13.27 -7.71
C ILE A 171 8.68 13.34 -8.77
N TYR A 172 8.33 13.72 -10.00
CA TYR A 172 9.30 13.92 -11.08
C TYR A 172 10.36 14.96 -10.71
N ALA A 173 9.95 16.11 -10.16
CA ALA A 173 10.85 17.15 -9.69
C ALA A 173 11.82 16.66 -8.60
N CYS A 174 11.38 15.75 -7.73
CA CYS A 174 12.24 15.16 -6.70
C CYS A 174 13.42 14.38 -7.30
N THR A 175 13.26 13.75 -8.47
CA THR A 175 14.35 12.99 -9.13
C THR A 175 15.53 13.87 -9.56
N ARG A 176 15.34 15.19 -9.60
CA ARG A 176 16.32 16.19 -10.04
C ARG A 176 16.81 17.09 -8.91
N ARG A 177 16.47 16.77 -7.67
CA ARG A 177 16.77 17.59 -6.49
C ARG A 177 17.94 16.99 -5.71
N PHE A 178 18.88 17.83 -5.29
CA PHE A 178 19.97 17.42 -4.40
C PHE A 178 19.41 16.79 -3.11
N GLY A 179 20.05 15.74 -2.60
CA GLY A 179 19.59 14.99 -1.43
C GLY A 179 18.59 13.86 -1.74
N THR A 180 18.06 13.78 -2.97
CA THR A 180 17.33 12.59 -3.41
C THR A 180 18.30 11.46 -3.74
N VAL A 181 18.04 10.27 -3.21
CA VAL A 181 18.79 9.04 -3.54
C VAL A 181 18.05 8.31 -4.65
N ILE A 182 18.74 8.05 -5.76
CA ILE A 182 18.21 7.34 -6.91
C ILE A 182 18.78 5.94 -6.94
N GLU A 183 17.93 4.92 -6.90
CA GLU A 183 18.32 3.52 -6.79
C GLU A 183 17.94 2.78 -8.08
N ASN A 184 18.96 2.14 -8.68
CA ASN A 184 18.85 1.31 -9.89
C ASN A 184 18.27 1.99 -11.15
N VAL A 185 18.22 3.32 -11.21
CA VAL A 185 17.89 4.06 -12.44
C VAL A 185 19.13 4.18 -13.32
N VAL A 186 18.96 3.94 -14.62
CA VAL A 186 20.04 4.13 -15.61
C VAL A 186 20.33 5.63 -15.76
N MET A 187 21.61 5.97 -15.76
CA MET A 187 22.07 7.34 -15.98
C MET A 187 23.05 7.38 -17.14
N ASP A 188 22.85 8.31 -18.07
CA ASP A 188 23.79 8.53 -19.16
C ASP A 188 25.15 9.00 -18.59
N PRO A 189 26.26 8.33 -18.91
CA PRO A 189 27.54 8.57 -18.24
C PRO A 189 28.15 9.95 -18.57
N THR A 190 27.77 10.54 -19.70
CA THR A 190 28.32 11.81 -20.21
C THR A 190 27.50 13.00 -19.72
N THR A 191 26.20 12.97 -19.99
CA THR A 191 25.25 14.04 -19.68
C THR A 191 24.72 13.98 -18.25
N ARG A 192 24.89 12.84 -17.56
CA ARG A 192 24.34 12.55 -16.24
C ARG A 192 22.82 12.63 -16.16
N LYS A 193 22.12 12.57 -17.30
CA LYS A 193 20.67 12.51 -17.35
C LYS A 193 20.19 11.13 -16.93
N LEU A 194 19.20 11.09 -16.05
CA LEU A 194 18.49 9.87 -15.68
C LEU A 194 17.57 9.45 -16.83
N ASP A 195 17.63 8.17 -17.21
CA ASP A 195 16.61 7.56 -18.07
C ASP A 195 15.60 6.83 -17.20
N LEU A 196 14.47 7.49 -16.94
CA LEU A 196 13.40 6.93 -16.14
C LEU A 196 12.61 5.85 -16.89
N ASN A 197 12.81 5.64 -18.20
CA ASN A 197 12.08 4.63 -18.97
C ASN A 197 12.89 3.32 -19.13
N ASP A 198 14.16 3.32 -18.75
CA ASP A 198 15.06 2.19 -18.91
C ASP A 198 15.03 1.27 -17.70
N ASP A 199 14.54 0.04 -17.91
CA ASP A 199 14.40 -1.01 -16.91
C ASP A 199 15.46 -2.11 -17.03
N ARG A 200 16.55 -1.90 -17.79
CA ARG A 200 17.57 -2.94 -18.02
C ARG A 200 18.21 -3.48 -16.74
N ILE A 201 18.21 -2.69 -15.66
CA ILE A 201 18.65 -3.14 -14.33
C ILE A 201 17.46 -3.79 -13.61
N THR A 202 16.34 -3.08 -13.54
CA THR A 202 15.10 -3.54 -12.92
C THR A 202 13.93 -2.62 -13.28
N GLU A 203 12.71 -3.15 -13.31
CA GLU A 203 11.49 -2.33 -13.33
C GLU A 203 11.20 -1.72 -11.95
N ASN A 204 11.87 -2.14 -10.88
CA ASN A 204 11.72 -1.61 -9.52
C ASN A 204 12.67 -0.45 -9.24
N THR A 205 12.85 0.49 -10.18
CA THR A 205 13.67 1.68 -9.95
C THR A 205 13.03 2.60 -8.91
N ARG A 206 13.84 3.18 -8.01
CA ARG A 206 13.34 3.93 -6.85
C ARG A 206 13.99 5.30 -6.71
N ALA A 207 13.26 6.21 -6.07
CA ALA A 207 13.79 7.46 -5.54
C ALA A 207 13.40 7.61 -4.07
N ALA A 208 14.38 7.81 -3.19
CA ALA A 208 14.17 8.18 -1.80
C ALA A 208 14.40 9.67 -1.61
N TYR A 209 13.42 10.39 -1.07
CA TYR A 209 13.50 11.82 -0.85
C TYR A 209 12.71 12.23 0.41
N PRO A 210 13.10 13.31 1.11
CA PRO A 210 12.38 13.78 2.27
C PRO A 210 11.00 14.32 1.87
N LEU A 211 10.02 14.16 2.75
CA LEU A 211 8.63 14.53 2.47
C LEU A 211 8.49 16.04 2.26
N SER A 212 9.40 16.83 2.85
CA SER A 212 9.49 18.29 2.65
C SER A 212 9.80 18.71 1.21
N TYR A 213 10.11 17.76 0.31
CA TYR A 213 10.25 18.05 -1.12
C TYR A 213 8.91 18.10 -1.84
N ILE A 214 7.86 17.54 -1.25
CA ILE A 214 6.49 17.63 -1.73
C ILE A 214 5.86 18.89 -1.18
N GLU A 215 5.60 19.87 -2.05
CA GLU A 215 5.16 21.22 -1.65
C GLU A 215 3.83 21.23 -0.89
N ASN A 216 2.90 20.35 -1.24
CA ASN A 216 1.60 20.22 -0.57
C ASN A 216 1.61 19.19 0.58
N ALA A 217 2.76 18.79 1.12
CA ALA A 217 2.81 17.89 2.27
C ALA A 217 2.42 18.60 3.58
N VAL A 218 1.85 17.86 4.53
CA VAL A 218 1.54 18.33 5.88
C VAL A 218 2.81 18.30 6.73
N PRO A 219 3.32 19.46 7.21
CA PRO A 219 4.58 19.52 7.96
C PRO A 219 4.60 18.65 9.22
N GLU A 220 3.48 18.60 9.94
CA GLU A 220 3.31 17.83 11.17
C GLU A 220 3.26 16.32 10.91
N LYS A 221 2.95 15.90 9.67
CA LYS A 221 2.77 14.50 9.27
C LYS A 221 1.71 13.77 10.10
N MET A 222 0.76 14.54 10.62
CA MET A 222 -0.34 14.10 11.47
C MET A 222 -1.63 14.79 11.03
N ALA A 223 -2.76 14.12 11.22
CA ALA A 223 -4.06 14.70 10.99
C ALA A 223 -5.12 14.06 11.90
N GLY A 224 -6.35 14.56 11.84
CA GLY A 224 -7.48 14.03 12.57
C GLY A 224 -7.91 12.63 12.11
N HIS A 225 -9.11 12.22 12.50
CA HIS A 225 -9.63 10.90 12.14
C HIS A 225 -10.08 10.84 10.66
N PRO A 226 -9.75 9.75 9.95
CA PRO A 226 -10.27 9.44 8.62
C PRO A 226 -11.79 9.57 8.54
N LYS A 227 -12.25 10.29 7.51
CA LYS A 227 -13.65 10.31 7.07
C LYS A 227 -13.90 9.29 5.97
N ASN A 228 -12.86 8.94 5.21
CA ASN A 228 -12.94 7.96 4.14
C ASN A 228 -11.80 6.94 4.24
N VAL A 229 -12.14 5.66 4.07
CA VAL A 229 -11.19 4.54 3.91
C VAL A 229 -11.39 3.97 2.51
N ILE A 230 -10.37 4.03 1.68
CA ILE A 230 -10.41 3.63 0.28
C ILE A 230 -9.53 2.40 0.08
N PHE A 231 -10.10 1.33 -0.45
CA PHE A 231 -9.38 0.14 -0.90
C PHE A 231 -9.23 0.18 -2.41
N LEU A 232 -8.00 0.32 -2.88
CA LEU A 232 -7.66 0.33 -4.30
C LEU A 232 -7.34 -1.09 -4.76
N THR A 233 -8.02 -1.52 -5.82
CA THR A 233 -7.73 -2.78 -6.52
C THR A 233 -7.46 -2.51 -7.98
N CYS A 234 -6.44 -3.14 -8.56
CA CYS A 234 -6.23 -3.14 -9.99
C CYS A 234 -6.82 -4.44 -10.56
N ASP A 235 -8.12 -4.47 -10.84
CA ASP A 235 -8.78 -5.68 -11.35
C ASP A 235 -8.50 -5.87 -12.85
N ALA A 236 -7.60 -6.79 -13.19
CA ALA A 236 -7.31 -7.13 -14.58
C ALA A 236 -8.34 -8.07 -15.21
N SER A 237 -9.25 -8.65 -14.41
CA SER A 237 -10.34 -9.48 -14.94
C SER A 237 -11.46 -8.64 -15.56
N GLY A 238 -11.54 -7.35 -15.22
CA GLY A 238 -12.45 -6.38 -15.84
C GLY A 238 -13.89 -6.43 -15.32
N VAL A 239 -14.11 -7.01 -14.13
CA VAL A 239 -15.45 -7.29 -13.59
C VAL A 239 -15.83 -6.39 -12.41
N MET A 240 -14.86 -5.86 -11.68
CA MET A 240 -15.13 -4.98 -10.53
C MET A 240 -15.68 -3.61 -10.99
N PRO A 241 -16.69 -3.05 -10.30
CA PRO A 241 -17.17 -1.70 -10.59
C PRO A 241 -16.09 -0.66 -10.33
N PRO A 242 -16.14 0.51 -11.00
CA PRO A 242 -15.13 1.55 -10.83
C PRO A 242 -15.08 2.08 -9.39
N ILE A 243 -16.22 2.11 -8.69
CA ILE A 243 -16.30 2.41 -7.26
C ILE A 243 -17.50 1.68 -6.63
N ALA A 244 -17.36 1.24 -5.38
CA ALA A 244 -18.44 0.70 -4.57
C ALA A 244 -18.34 1.19 -3.12
N ARG A 245 -19.48 1.45 -2.48
CA ARG A 245 -19.58 1.70 -1.04
C ARG A 245 -19.69 0.37 -0.31
N LEU A 246 -18.87 0.23 0.72
CA LEU A 246 -18.80 -0.97 1.55
C LEU A 246 -19.45 -0.73 2.91
N THR A 247 -20.16 -1.72 3.43
CA THR A 247 -20.46 -1.78 4.86
C THR A 247 -19.18 -2.02 5.67
N PRO A 248 -19.15 -1.77 6.99
CA PRO A 248 -17.98 -2.09 7.81
C PRO A 248 -17.53 -3.55 7.66
N ASP A 249 -18.45 -4.53 7.67
CA ASP A 249 -18.08 -5.94 7.54
C ASP A 249 -17.52 -6.28 6.14
N GLN A 250 -18.04 -5.64 5.09
CA GLN A 250 -17.46 -5.74 3.74
C GLN A 250 -16.07 -5.10 3.66
N ALA A 251 -15.87 -3.96 4.31
CA ALA A 251 -14.57 -3.30 4.40
C ALA A 251 -13.53 -4.22 5.05
N LEU A 252 -13.88 -4.90 6.14
CA LEU A 252 -13.00 -5.88 6.79
C LEU A 252 -12.72 -7.09 5.89
N TYR A 253 -13.73 -7.61 5.19
CA TYR A 253 -13.54 -8.72 4.25
C TYR A 253 -12.55 -8.37 3.14
N HIS A 254 -12.69 -7.17 2.55
CA HIS A 254 -11.77 -6.67 1.54
C HIS A 254 -10.39 -6.32 2.11
N PHE A 255 -10.31 -5.82 3.35
CA PHE A 255 -9.05 -5.56 4.04
C PHE A 255 -8.25 -6.84 4.29
N ILE A 256 -8.89 -7.89 4.83
CA ILE A 256 -8.26 -9.20 5.05
C ILE A 256 -7.91 -9.86 3.72
N SER A 257 -8.73 -9.69 2.69
CA SER A 257 -8.45 -10.27 1.37
C SER A 257 -7.27 -9.58 0.67
N GLY A 258 -7.22 -8.24 0.66
CA GLY A 258 -6.17 -7.47 0.01
C GLY A 258 -6.00 -7.79 -1.48
N TYR A 259 -7.11 -7.83 -2.21
CA TYR A 259 -7.15 -8.23 -3.62
C TYR A 259 -6.55 -7.16 -4.57
N THR A 260 -5.77 -7.62 -5.54
CA THR A 260 -5.42 -6.89 -6.77
C THR A 260 -5.05 -7.88 -7.88
N SER A 261 -4.82 -7.39 -9.09
CA SER A 261 -3.96 -8.08 -10.06
C SER A 261 -2.56 -7.44 -10.08
N LYS A 262 -1.51 -8.26 -10.01
CA LYS A 262 -0.14 -7.83 -10.28
C LYS A 262 0.04 -7.71 -11.79
N LEU A 263 0.54 -6.56 -12.23
CA LEU A 263 0.94 -6.35 -13.62
C LEU A 263 2.43 -6.68 -13.75
N ALA A 264 2.86 -7.07 -14.96
CA ALA A 264 4.27 -7.28 -15.29
C ALA A 264 5.14 -6.15 -14.71
N GLY A 265 6.28 -6.51 -14.11
CA GLY A 265 7.25 -5.54 -13.58
C GLY A 265 7.03 -5.03 -12.17
N THR A 266 6.08 -5.59 -11.43
CA THR A 266 5.85 -5.21 -10.03
C THR A 266 6.69 -6.01 -9.02
N GLU A 267 7.14 -7.22 -9.38
CA GLU A 267 7.95 -8.13 -8.56
C GLU A 267 8.82 -9.06 -9.44
N MET A 268 9.89 -9.64 -8.88
CA MET A 268 10.75 -10.59 -9.61
C MET A 268 9.96 -11.85 -9.99
N GLY A 269 10.05 -12.26 -11.27
CA GLY A 269 9.48 -13.52 -11.76
C GLY A 269 8.06 -13.44 -12.35
N LEU A 270 7.44 -12.25 -12.39
CA LEU A 270 6.14 -12.07 -13.06
C LEU A 270 6.26 -12.12 -14.59
N GLY A 271 5.35 -12.87 -15.22
CA GLY A 271 5.20 -12.90 -16.68
C GLY A 271 4.47 -11.67 -17.25
N LEU A 272 4.22 -11.69 -18.57
CA LEU A 272 3.51 -10.62 -19.29
C LEU A 272 2.02 -10.51 -18.91
N GLU A 273 1.40 -11.62 -18.50
CA GLU A 273 -0.03 -11.69 -18.15
C GLU A 273 -0.28 -11.29 -16.69
N PRO A 274 -1.34 -10.51 -16.39
CA PRO A 274 -1.67 -10.14 -15.02
C PRO A 274 -2.04 -11.35 -14.14
N GLU A 275 -1.52 -11.36 -12.92
CA GLU A 275 -1.79 -12.43 -11.95
C GLU A 275 -2.68 -11.92 -10.82
N ILE A 276 -3.79 -12.63 -10.55
CA ILE A 276 -4.63 -12.35 -9.37
C ILE A 276 -3.81 -12.60 -8.11
N THR A 277 -3.73 -11.59 -7.25
CA THR A 277 -3.01 -11.61 -5.98
C THR A 277 -3.93 -11.22 -4.84
N PHE A 278 -3.75 -11.91 -3.72
CA PHE A 278 -4.29 -11.54 -2.43
C PHE A 278 -3.12 -11.29 -1.48
N SER A 279 -3.02 -10.09 -0.92
CA SER A 279 -2.03 -9.76 0.11
C SER A 279 -2.75 -9.19 1.31
N THR A 280 -2.96 -10.04 2.30
CA THR A 280 -3.70 -9.75 3.52
C THR A 280 -3.34 -8.41 4.14
N CYS A 281 -4.35 -7.65 4.56
CA CYS A 281 -4.21 -6.30 5.12
C CYS A 281 -3.51 -5.32 4.16
N PHE A 282 -3.48 -5.63 2.85
CA PHE A 282 -2.71 -4.96 1.82
C PHE A 282 -1.21 -4.92 2.09
N GLY A 283 -0.67 -5.81 2.92
CA GLY A 283 0.73 -5.76 3.34
C GLY A 283 1.24 -7.04 4.00
N ALA A 284 0.74 -8.21 3.57
CA ALA A 284 1.01 -9.50 4.21
C ALA A 284 2.48 -9.77 4.60
N PRO A 285 3.50 -9.44 3.78
CA PRO A 285 4.90 -9.66 4.13
C PRO A 285 5.39 -8.89 5.38
N PHE A 286 4.64 -7.87 5.82
CA PHE A 286 5.01 -6.99 6.93
C PHE A 286 4.07 -7.14 8.14
N MET A 287 3.08 -8.02 8.05
CA MET A 287 2.14 -8.30 9.15
C MET A 287 2.76 -9.33 10.09
N VAL A 288 2.65 -9.09 11.39
CA VAL A 288 3.27 -9.94 12.43
C VAL A 288 2.22 -10.73 13.19
N HIS A 289 1.09 -10.09 13.50
CA HIS A 289 -0.04 -10.71 14.20
C HIS A 289 -1.01 -11.36 13.22
N HIS A 290 -2.01 -12.06 13.76
CA HIS A 290 -3.05 -12.64 12.91
C HIS A 290 -3.84 -11.50 12.22
N PRO A 291 -4.24 -11.64 10.94
CA PRO A 291 -5.00 -10.61 10.21
C PRO A 291 -6.25 -10.10 10.93
N HIS A 292 -6.88 -10.97 11.72
CA HIS A 292 -8.03 -10.63 12.55
C HIS A 292 -7.73 -9.49 13.54
N ASP A 293 -6.55 -9.46 14.15
CA ASP A 293 -6.20 -8.45 15.15
C ASP A 293 -6.15 -7.04 14.53
N TYR A 294 -5.61 -6.95 13.30
CA TYR A 294 -5.62 -5.71 12.53
C TYR A 294 -7.04 -5.35 12.06
N ALA A 295 -7.83 -6.35 11.65
CA ALA A 295 -9.22 -6.13 11.21
C ALA A 295 -10.12 -5.61 12.35
N GLU A 296 -9.97 -6.13 13.57
CA GLU A 296 -10.74 -5.65 14.73
C GLU A 296 -10.38 -4.23 15.13
N LEU A 297 -9.08 -3.88 15.06
CA LEU A 297 -8.65 -2.50 15.24
C LEU A 297 -9.27 -1.60 14.16
N LEU A 298 -9.25 -2.01 12.89
CA LEU A 298 -9.88 -1.26 11.80
C LEU A 298 -11.38 -1.11 12.01
N ARG A 299 -12.07 -2.17 12.43
CA ARG A 299 -13.51 -2.17 12.74
C ARG A 299 -13.85 -1.13 13.79
N SER A 300 -13.12 -1.18 14.91
CA SER A 300 -13.31 -0.26 16.04
C SER A 300 -13.13 1.20 15.59
N LYS A 301 -12.10 1.48 14.79
CA LYS A 301 -11.83 2.83 14.28
C LYS A 301 -12.90 3.30 13.28
N ILE A 302 -13.31 2.46 12.33
CA ILE A 302 -14.38 2.78 11.36
C ILE A 302 -15.68 3.11 12.09
N VAL A 303 -16.12 2.24 13.01
CA VAL A 303 -17.40 2.40 13.72
C VAL A 303 -17.37 3.60 14.65
N ARG A 304 -16.29 3.77 15.43
CA ARG A 304 -16.16 4.87 16.40
C ARG A 304 -16.16 6.24 15.74
N HIS A 305 -15.56 6.35 14.56
CA HIS A 305 -15.38 7.65 13.88
C HIS A 305 -16.33 7.87 12.70
N GLY A 306 -17.16 6.87 12.36
CA GLY A 306 -18.14 6.93 11.28
C GLY A 306 -17.49 7.13 9.91
N ALA A 307 -16.38 6.43 9.65
CA ALA A 307 -15.66 6.54 8.39
C ALA A 307 -16.38 5.77 7.26
N ASP A 308 -16.57 6.41 6.10
CA ASP A 308 -17.13 5.76 4.92
C ASP A 308 -16.07 4.88 4.25
N CYS A 309 -16.45 3.67 3.87
CA CYS A 309 -15.54 2.71 3.25
C CYS A 309 -15.87 2.52 1.77
N TRP A 310 -14.85 2.55 0.93
CA TRP A 310 -14.98 2.49 -0.52
C TRP A 310 -14.03 1.45 -1.12
N LEU A 311 -14.50 0.69 -2.11
CA LEU A 311 -13.67 -0.10 -3.01
C LEU A 311 -13.56 0.67 -4.33
N VAL A 312 -12.36 0.90 -4.83
CA VAL A 312 -12.11 1.60 -6.09
C VAL A 312 -11.30 0.71 -7.02
N ASN A 313 -11.85 0.44 -8.20
CA ASN A 313 -11.14 -0.29 -9.24
C ASN A 313 -10.32 0.70 -10.09
N THR A 314 -9.00 0.47 -10.15
CA THR A 314 -8.03 1.20 -10.98
C THR A 314 -7.50 0.36 -12.15
N GLY A 315 -8.09 -0.83 -12.33
CA GLY A 315 -7.76 -1.80 -13.36
C GLY A 315 -8.61 -1.63 -14.61
N TRP A 316 -9.20 -2.71 -15.09
CA TRP A 316 -9.86 -2.80 -16.40
C TRP A 316 -11.39 -2.77 -16.29
N THR A 317 -12.02 -2.44 -17.40
CA THR A 317 -13.45 -2.61 -17.66
C THR A 317 -13.67 -2.95 -19.15
N GLY A 318 -14.84 -3.48 -19.48
CA GLY A 318 -15.23 -3.80 -20.86
C GLY A 318 -14.57 -5.06 -21.43
N GLY A 319 -14.01 -5.89 -20.57
CA GLY A 319 -13.30 -7.12 -20.92
C GLY A 319 -12.11 -7.35 -19.98
N PRO A 320 -11.53 -8.55 -19.99
CA PRO A 320 -10.29 -8.83 -19.26
C PRO A 320 -9.11 -8.09 -19.91
N PHE A 321 -7.96 -8.09 -19.25
CA PHE A 321 -6.69 -7.63 -19.84
C PHE A 321 -6.48 -8.20 -21.27
N GLY A 322 -5.96 -7.37 -22.16
CA GLY A 322 -5.80 -7.68 -23.59
C GLY A 322 -7.05 -7.43 -24.45
N ILE A 323 -8.25 -7.45 -23.87
CA ILE A 323 -9.52 -7.19 -24.59
C ILE A 323 -10.15 -5.87 -24.13
N GLY A 324 -10.33 -5.73 -22.82
CA GLY A 324 -10.89 -4.54 -22.19
C GLY A 324 -9.92 -3.37 -22.17
N LYS A 325 -10.37 -2.26 -21.61
CA LYS A 325 -9.57 -1.04 -21.45
C LYS A 325 -9.37 -0.73 -19.98
N ARG A 326 -8.19 -0.20 -19.64
CA ARG A 326 -7.95 0.34 -18.31
C ARG A 326 -8.89 1.52 -18.05
N LEU A 327 -9.45 1.59 -16.83
CA LEU A 327 -10.30 2.69 -16.41
C LEU A 327 -9.54 4.02 -16.53
N SER A 328 -10.23 5.03 -17.08
CA SER A 328 -9.67 6.37 -17.22
C SER A 328 -9.33 6.94 -15.84
N ILE A 329 -8.08 7.38 -15.66
CA ILE A 329 -7.65 8.05 -14.43
C ILE A 329 -8.50 9.29 -14.12
N GLY A 330 -8.99 10.00 -15.15
CA GLY A 330 -9.90 11.13 -14.99
C GLY A 330 -11.24 10.71 -14.39
N HIS A 331 -11.82 9.60 -14.85
CA HIS A 331 -13.06 9.06 -14.27
C HIS A 331 -12.83 8.56 -12.84
N THR A 332 -11.72 7.86 -12.58
CA THR A 332 -11.37 7.40 -11.22
C THR A 332 -11.23 8.56 -10.26
N ARG A 333 -10.51 9.64 -10.63
CA ARG A 333 -10.38 10.86 -9.83
C ARG A 333 -11.73 11.53 -9.60
N GLN A 334 -12.57 11.63 -10.62
CA GLN A 334 -13.90 12.24 -10.48
C GLN A 334 -14.81 11.45 -9.51
N LEU A 335 -14.81 10.12 -9.59
CA LEU A 335 -15.55 9.25 -8.66
C LEU A 335 -15.03 9.37 -7.24
N LEU A 336 -13.69 9.34 -7.08
CA LEU A 336 -13.03 9.48 -5.79
C LEU A 336 -13.35 10.85 -5.16
N ASN A 337 -13.19 11.93 -5.90
CA ASN A 337 -13.48 13.28 -5.40
C ASN A 337 -14.95 13.43 -5.02
N SER A 338 -15.86 12.86 -5.82
CA SER A 338 -17.29 12.81 -5.48
C SER A 338 -17.58 12.01 -4.20
N ALA A 339 -16.80 10.97 -3.91
CA ALA A 339 -16.88 10.23 -2.65
C ALA A 339 -16.36 11.08 -1.47
N LEU A 340 -15.18 11.66 -1.61
CA LEU A 340 -14.51 12.46 -0.58
C LEU A 340 -15.30 13.73 -0.21
N GLU A 341 -15.91 14.39 -1.20
CA GLU A 341 -16.76 15.57 -1.03
C GLU A 341 -18.19 15.22 -0.54
N GLY A 342 -18.50 13.92 -0.40
CA GLY A 342 -19.81 13.45 0.05
C GLY A 342 -20.93 13.58 -0.99
N LYS A 343 -20.62 13.93 -2.25
CA LYS A 343 -21.59 13.99 -3.36
C LYS A 343 -22.23 12.63 -3.62
N LEU A 344 -21.44 11.54 -3.57
CA LEU A 344 -21.96 10.19 -3.75
C LEU A 344 -22.92 9.73 -2.63
N LYS A 345 -22.96 10.40 -1.47
CA LYS A 345 -23.95 10.05 -0.43
C LYS A 345 -25.38 10.41 -0.83
N LYS A 346 -25.54 11.30 -1.83
CA LYS A 346 -26.83 11.83 -2.27
C LYS A 346 -27.40 11.11 -3.50
N VAL A 347 -26.65 10.19 -4.10
CA VAL A 347 -27.11 9.45 -5.29
C VAL A 347 -27.74 8.12 -4.92
N LYS A 348 -28.48 7.53 -5.86
CA LYS A 348 -29.01 6.18 -5.72
C LYS A 348 -27.88 5.15 -5.91
N PHE A 349 -28.01 4.05 -5.18
CA PHE A 349 -27.12 2.90 -5.30
C PHE A 349 -27.89 1.66 -5.75
N ARG A 350 -27.25 0.82 -6.55
CA ARG A 350 -27.69 -0.54 -6.82
C ARG A 350 -26.89 -1.51 -5.98
N LYS A 351 -27.50 -2.60 -5.54
CA LYS A 351 -26.80 -3.68 -4.88
C LYS A 351 -26.12 -4.57 -5.92
N ASP A 352 -24.85 -4.88 -5.70
CA ASP A 352 -24.12 -5.81 -6.55
C ASP A 352 -24.63 -7.26 -6.34
N PRO A 353 -24.88 -8.04 -7.41
CA PRO A 353 -25.47 -9.37 -7.29
C PRO A 353 -24.53 -10.43 -6.73
N VAL A 354 -23.21 -10.22 -6.77
CA VAL A 354 -22.19 -11.20 -6.38
C VAL A 354 -21.60 -10.84 -5.03
N PHE A 355 -21.04 -9.63 -4.89
CA PHE A 355 -20.37 -9.15 -3.68
C PHE A 355 -21.34 -8.44 -2.71
N GLY A 356 -22.53 -8.04 -3.18
CA GLY A 356 -23.54 -7.42 -2.32
C GLY A 356 -23.22 -6.01 -1.84
N PHE A 357 -22.09 -5.41 -2.25
CA PHE A 357 -21.79 -4.00 -1.97
C PHE A 357 -22.70 -3.07 -2.77
N GLU A 358 -22.63 -1.77 -2.48
CA GLU A 358 -23.47 -0.76 -3.13
C GLU A 358 -22.67 -0.01 -4.21
N VAL A 359 -23.17 -0.01 -5.44
CA VAL A 359 -22.55 0.70 -6.58
C VAL A 359 -23.40 1.92 -6.92
N PRO A 360 -22.83 3.14 -7.03
CA PRO A 360 -23.61 4.32 -7.39
C PRO A 360 -24.16 4.17 -8.81
N THR A 361 -25.40 4.60 -9.04
CA THR A 361 -26.04 4.52 -10.36
C THR A 361 -25.71 5.71 -11.26
N GLU A 362 -25.15 6.77 -10.69
CA GLU A 362 -24.72 7.97 -11.41
C GLU A 362 -23.63 8.71 -10.64
N CYS A 363 -22.77 9.42 -11.38
CA CYS A 363 -21.81 10.37 -10.86
C CYS A 363 -21.62 11.45 -11.93
N GLU A 364 -21.70 12.72 -11.54
CA GLU A 364 -21.50 13.83 -12.47
C GLU A 364 -20.10 13.77 -13.09
N GLY A 365 -20.01 13.99 -14.41
CA GLY A 365 -18.75 13.91 -15.15
C GLY A 365 -18.28 12.49 -15.47
N VAL A 366 -19.07 11.46 -15.16
CA VAL A 366 -18.73 10.04 -15.38
C VAL A 366 -19.87 9.38 -16.18
N PRO A 367 -19.58 8.78 -17.35
CA PRO A 367 -20.60 8.07 -18.14
C PRO A 367 -21.32 6.99 -17.31
N LYS A 368 -22.64 6.86 -17.46
CA LYS A 368 -23.42 5.91 -16.65
C LYS A 368 -23.09 4.46 -16.97
N GLU A 369 -22.68 4.21 -18.20
CA GLU A 369 -22.38 2.89 -18.75
C GLU A 369 -21.18 2.25 -18.03
N ILE A 370 -20.20 3.04 -17.59
CA ILE A 370 -19.02 2.52 -16.88
C ILE A 370 -19.28 2.17 -15.41
N LEU A 371 -20.37 2.66 -14.81
CA LEU A 371 -20.77 2.34 -13.43
C LEU A 371 -21.38 0.92 -13.31
N ASP A 372 -21.78 0.34 -14.44
CA ASP A 372 -22.21 -1.06 -14.53
C ASP A 372 -21.30 -1.79 -15.53
N PRO A 373 -20.20 -2.41 -15.04
CA PRO A 373 -19.23 -3.08 -15.89
C PRO A 373 -19.86 -4.08 -16.85
N ALA A 374 -20.95 -4.76 -16.48
CA ALA A 374 -21.65 -5.70 -17.34
C ALA A 374 -22.15 -5.07 -18.66
N ASN A 375 -22.44 -3.76 -18.66
CA ASN A 375 -22.89 -3.03 -19.87
C ASN A 375 -21.74 -2.63 -20.78
N THR A 376 -20.50 -2.77 -20.32
CA THR A 376 -19.29 -2.43 -21.10
C THR A 376 -18.70 -3.63 -21.82
N TRP A 377 -19.13 -4.85 -21.49
CA TRP A 377 -18.67 -6.09 -22.11
C TRP A 377 -19.49 -6.42 -23.37
N GLY A 378 -18.82 -6.95 -24.39
CA GLY A 378 -19.49 -7.42 -25.61
C GLY A 378 -20.37 -8.67 -25.40
N ASP A 379 -20.03 -9.49 -24.40
CA ASP A 379 -20.79 -10.67 -23.98
C ASP A 379 -21.06 -10.57 -22.46
N ARG A 380 -22.35 -10.40 -22.11
CA ARG A 380 -22.81 -10.28 -20.72
C ARG A 380 -22.71 -11.60 -19.96
N ASP A 381 -22.84 -12.74 -20.62
CA ASP A 381 -22.72 -14.05 -20.00
C ASP A 381 -21.25 -14.37 -19.72
N GLU A 382 -20.33 -13.97 -20.62
CA GLU A 382 -18.90 -14.01 -20.34
C GLU A 382 -18.52 -13.17 -19.12
N TYR A 383 -19.04 -11.93 -19.02
CA TYR A 383 -18.85 -11.08 -17.85
C TYR A 383 -19.23 -11.80 -16.56
N PHE A 384 -20.44 -12.38 -16.49
CA PHE A 384 -20.91 -13.03 -15.27
C PHE A 384 -20.15 -14.32 -14.96
N ARG A 385 -19.69 -15.08 -15.97
CA ARG A 385 -18.79 -16.23 -15.76
C ARG A 385 -17.46 -15.81 -15.14
N LYS A 386 -16.87 -14.70 -15.63
CA LYS A 386 -15.62 -14.15 -15.07
C LYS A 386 -15.83 -13.60 -13.67
N TYR A 387 -16.96 -12.95 -13.42
CA TYR A 387 -17.27 -12.38 -12.11
C TYR A 387 -17.49 -13.48 -11.05
N ASP A 388 -18.19 -14.56 -11.42
CA ASP A 388 -18.36 -15.74 -10.57
C ASP A 388 -17.02 -16.46 -10.30
N ALA A 389 -16.15 -16.55 -11.31
CA ALA A 389 -14.80 -17.10 -11.14
C ALA A 389 -13.96 -16.25 -10.16
N LEU A 390 -14.05 -14.91 -10.23
CA LEU A 390 -13.39 -14.04 -9.27
C LEU A 390 -13.96 -14.22 -7.85
N ALA A 391 -15.28 -14.31 -7.71
CA ALA A 391 -15.92 -14.61 -6.43
C ALA A 391 -15.42 -15.93 -5.83
N ALA A 392 -15.26 -16.97 -6.65
CA ALA A 392 -14.68 -18.23 -6.22
C ALA A 392 -13.26 -18.07 -5.66
N ARG A 393 -12.42 -17.25 -6.29
CA ARG A 393 -11.06 -16.97 -5.81
C ARG A 393 -11.05 -16.24 -4.47
N PHE A 394 -11.94 -15.26 -4.29
CA PHE A 394 -12.11 -14.58 -3.00
C PHE A 394 -12.51 -15.55 -1.90
N ILE A 395 -13.51 -16.41 -2.16
CA ILE A 395 -13.98 -17.41 -1.19
C ILE A 395 -12.85 -18.38 -0.84
N GLU A 396 -12.11 -18.87 -1.83
CA GLU A 396 -11.00 -19.79 -1.61
C GLU A 396 -9.89 -19.16 -0.77
N ASN A 397 -9.49 -17.93 -1.10
CA ASN A 397 -8.49 -17.18 -0.33
C ASN A 397 -8.94 -16.97 1.12
N PHE A 398 -10.21 -16.63 1.33
CA PHE A 398 -10.71 -16.31 2.68
C PHE A 398 -10.80 -17.53 3.61
N LYS A 399 -10.81 -18.77 3.08
CA LYS A 399 -10.76 -19.99 3.90
C LYS A 399 -9.53 -20.05 4.80
N LEU A 400 -8.43 -19.41 4.40
CA LEU A 400 -7.19 -19.32 5.20
C LEU A 400 -7.41 -18.61 6.54
N PHE A 401 -8.44 -17.76 6.65
CA PHE A 401 -8.70 -16.92 7.82
C PHE A 401 -10.05 -17.22 8.50
N ALA A 402 -10.87 -18.09 7.89
CA ALA A 402 -12.26 -18.31 8.30
C ALA A 402 -12.43 -18.87 9.71
N GLY A 403 -11.45 -19.61 10.23
CA GLY A 403 -11.50 -20.19 11.58
C GLY A 403 -11.37 -19.16 12.71
N GLU A 404 -10.79 -18.00 12.43
CA GLU A 404 -10.44 -16.97 13.43
C GLU A 404 -11.13 -15.62 13.15
N CYS A 405 -11.86 -15.50 12.05
CA CYS A 405 -12.64 -14.31 11.72
C CYS A 405 -14.09 -14.40 12.24
N PRO A 406 -14.71 -13.28 12.66
CA PRO A 406 -16.12 -13.25 13.04
C PRO A 406 -17.02 -13.69 11.89
N ALA A 407 -18.10 -14.39 12.23
CA ALA A 407 -19.02 -14.94 11.26
C ALA A 407 -19.66 -13.85 10.38
N GLU A 408 -19.85 -12.63 10.89
CA GLU A 408 -20.37 -11.50 10.11
C GLU A 408 -19.43 -11.11 8.97
N VAL A 409 -18.11 -11.07 9.22
CA VAL A 409 -17.10 -10.72 8.21
C VAL A 409 -17.04 -11.81 7.15
N ALA A 410 -17.02 -13.09 7.54
CA ALA A 410 -17.05 -14.20 6.59
C ALA A 410 -18.32 -14.19 5.71
N LYS A 411 -19.48 -13.83 6.29
CA LYS A 411 -20.76 -13.70 5.57
C LYS A 411 -20.84 -12.47 4.66
N ALA A 412 -19.97 -11.47 4.86
CA ALA A 412 -19.90 -10.27 4.03
C ALA A 412 -19.14 -10.50 2.70
N GLY A 413 -18.51 -11.66 2.54
CA GLY A 413 -17.88 -12.07 1.29
C GLY A 413 -18.85 -12.30 0.13
N PRO A 414 -18.32 -12.51 -1.09
CA PRO A 414 -19.15 -12.72 -2.26
C PRO A 414 -19.88 -14.05 -2.21
N LYS A 415 -21.00 -14.12 -2.94
CA LYS A 415 -21.78 -15.33 -3.16
C LYS A 415 -21.65 -15.74 -4.63
N ARG A 416 -21.33 -17.01 -4.84
CA ARG A 416 -21.33 -17.61 -6.18
C ARG A 416 -22.71 -17.41 -6.83
N LEU A 417 -22.72 -17.07 -8.11
CA LEU A 417 -23.95 -17.04 -8.89
C LEU A 417 -24.47 -18.48 -8.94
N LYS A 418 -25.76 -18.68 -8.64
CA LYS A 418 -26.36 -20.01 -8.72
C LYS A 418 -26.28 -20.47 -10.18
N SER A 419 -25.62 -21.62 -10.40
CA SER A 419 -25.60 -22.33 -11.69
C SER A 419 -26.98 -22.79 -12.10
#